data_AF-A0A7J9I4X5-F1
#
_entry.id   AF-A0A7J9I4X5-F1
#
_cell.length_a   1.000
_cell.length_b   1.000
_cell.length_c   1.000
_cell.angle_alpha   90.00
_cell.angle_beta   90.00
_cell.angle_gamma   90.00
#
_symmetry.space_group_name_H-M   'P 1'
#
loop_
_entity.id
_entity.type
_entity.pdbx_description
1 polymer ?
#
loop_
_entity_poly.entity_id
_entity_poly.type
_entity_poly.pdbx_seq_one_letter_code
_entity_poly.pdbx_strand_id
1 'polypeptide(L)'
;MFFYRDMLMMLARNRKVDESRRVWEDLKKEQVLFDQHTFGDLVRVYLDSGLPSEAMDIYDEMRRSPDPPLSLPFRVILKGLIPYPELREKVKDDFLELFPDMIVYDPPEDLFEDRESRSESEVE
;
A
#
# COMPACT_ATOMS: atom_id res chain seq x y z
N MET A 1 17.13 4.66 -9.17
CA MET A 1 16.04 4.18 -8.30
C MET A 1 14.95 5.23 -8.03
N PHE A 2 15.29 6.43 -7.56
CA PHE A 2 14.31 7.48 -7.22
C PHE A 2 13.35 7.84 -8.36
N PHE A 3 13.82 7.87 -9.62
CA PHE A 3 12.97 8.22 -10.76
C PHE A 3 11.77 7.30 -10.95
N TYR A 4 11.95 5.98 -10.85
CA TYR A 4 10.84 5.03 -11.01
C TYR A 4 9.86 5.07 -9.83
N ARG A 5 10.38 5.24 -8.61
CA ARG A 5 9.54 5.49 -7.42
C ARG A 5 8.67 6.73 -7.62
N ASP A 6 9.29 7.85 -8.00
CA ASP A 6 8.57 9.13 -8.17
C ASP A 6 7.57 9.07 -9.33
N MET A 7 7.90 8.37 -10.41
CA MET A 7 6.98 8.12 -11.52
C MET A 7 5.76 7.30 -11.08
N LEU A 8 5.96 6.18 -10.36
CA LEU A 8 4.86 5.40 -9.82
C LEU A 8 4.00 6.21 -8.84
N MET A 9 4.62 6.98 -7.94
CA MET A 9 3.89 7.87 -7.03
C MET A 9 3.04 8.91 -7.77
N MET A 10 3.59 9.51 -8.84
CA MET A 10 2.86 10.47 -9.66
C MET A 10 1.69 9.79 -10.38
N LEU A 11 1.89 8.62 -10.96
CA LEU A 11 0.84 7.89 -11.69
C LEU A 11 -0.30 7.47 -10.75
N ALA A 12 0.03 6.93 -9.57
CA ALA A 12 -0.94 6.58 -8.54
C ALA A 12 -1.81 7.78 -8.12
N ARG A 13 -1.17 8.92 -7.79
CA ARG A 13 -1.87 10.16 -7.39
C ARG A 13 -2.81 10.70 -8.45
N ASN A 14 -2.49 10.48 -9.74
CA ASN A 14 -3.32 10.87 -10.86
C ASN A 14 -4.29 9.75 -11.33
N ARG A 15 -4.40 8.65 -10.57
CA ARG A 15 -5.22 7.48 -10.88
C ARG A 15 -4.97 6.91 -12.29
N LYS A 16 -3.73 7.00 -12.77
CA LYS A 16 -3.27 6.47 -14.06
C LYS A 16 -2.90 4.99 -13.93
N VAL A 17 -3.91 4.16 -13.68
CA VAL A 17 -3.75 2.73 -13.32
C VAL A 17 -3.05 1.93 -14.42
N ASP A 18 -3.45 2.11 -15.67
CA ASP A 18 -2.89 1.35 -16.79
C ASP A 18 -1.41 1.69 -17.02
N GLU A 19 -1.06 2.98 -17.00
CA GLU A 19 0.32 3.44 -17.13
C GLU A 19 1.17 3.00 -15.94
N SER A 20 0.62 3.10 -14.72
CA SER A 20 1.24 2.58 -13.50
C SER A 20 1.56 1.10 -13.63
N ARG A 21 0.61 0.28 -14.09
CA ARG A 21 0.78 -1.16 -14.28
C ARG A 21 1.85 -1.47 -15.30
N ARG A 22 1.89 -0.73 -16.43
CA ARG A 22 2.94 -0.90 -17.45
C ARG A 22 4.33 -0.62 -16.87
N VAL A 23 4.48 0.50 -16.15
CA VAL A 23 5.75 0.82 -15.47
C VAL A 23 6.13 -0.28 -14.49
N TRP A 24 5.19 -0.76 -13.69
CA TRP A 24 5.45 -1.84 -12.73
C TRP A 24 5.95 -3.12 -13.40
N GLU A 25 5.29 -3.54 -14.48
CA GLU A 25 5.69 -4.73 -15.23
C GLU A 25 7.08 -4.57 -15.87
N ASP A 26 7.42 -3.39 -16.38
CA ASP A 26 8.74 -3.14 -16.94
C ASP A 26 9.84 -3.19 -15.86
N LEU A 27 9.56 -2.65 -14.67
CA LEU A 27 10.47 -2.76 -13.52
C LEU A 27 10.71 -4.21 -13.09
N LYS A 28 9.67 -5.05 -13.11
CA LYS A 28 9.79 -6.49 -12.82
C LYS A 28 10.64 -7.21 -13.85
N LYS A 29 10.47 -6.91 -15.14
CA LYS A 29 11.29 -7.49 -16.23
C LYS A 29 12.76 -7.09 -16.08
N GLU A 30 13.02 -5.85 -15.68
CA GLU A 30 14.36 -5.31 -15.45
C GLU A 30 14.95 -5.73 -14.09
N GLN A 31 14.21 -6.48 -13.27
CA GLN A 31 14.62 -6.95 -11.93
C GLN A 31 15.06 -5.80 -11.00
N VAL A 32 14.35 -4.68 -11.09
CA VAL A 32 14.60 -3.52 -10.23
C VAL A 32 14.11 -3.82 -8.82
N LEU A 33 15.02 -3.82 -7.84
CA LEU A 33 14.73 -4.16 -6.44
C LEU A 33 14.48 -2.93 -5.57
N PHE A 34 13.27 -2.75 -5.06
CA PHE A 34 12.99 -1.72 -4.07
C PHE A 34 13.32 -2.18 -2.65
N ASP A 35 13.77 -1.25 -1.81
CA ASP A 35 13.88 -1.51 -0.38
C ASP A 35 12.48 -1.53 0.27
N GLN A 36 12.41 -2.09 1.48
CA GLN A 36 11.17 -2.23 2.25
C GLN A 36 10.47 -0.88 2.51
N HIS A 37 11.22 0.21 2.67
CA HIS A 37 10.65 1.55 2.88
C HIS A 37 9.94 2.06 1.62
N THR A 38 10.55 1.86 0.46
CA THR A 38 10.00 2.26 -0.84
C THR A 38 8.72 1.51 -1.14
N PHE A 39 8.65 0.21 -0.83
CA PHE A 39 7.40 -0.54 -0.91
C PHE A 39 6.32 0.06 0.00
N GLY A 40 6.64 0.32 1.28
CA GLY A 40 5.71 0.94 2.21
C GLY A 40 5.15 2.28 1.71
N ASP A 41 6.02 3.13 1.17
CA ASP A 41 5.65 4.40 0.56
C ASP A 41 4.75 4.24 -0.67
N LEU A 42 5.06 3.28 -1.55
CA LEU A 42 4.26 2.99 -2.73
C LEU A 42 2.89 2.47 -2.31
N VAL A 43 2.80 1.39 -1.53
CA VAL A 43 1.50 0.87 -1.06
C VAL A 43 0.65 1.98 -0.44
N ARG A 44 1.26 2.82 0.41
CA ARG A 44 0.58 3.98 1.01
C ARG A 44 -0.01 4.94 -0.03
N VAL A 45 0.76 5.31 -1.06
CA VAL A 45 0.29 6.27 -2.06
C VAL A 45 -0.85 5.72 -2.92
N TYR A 46 -0.88 4.42 -3.21
CA TYR A 46 -1.99 3.78 -3.92
C TYR A 46 -3.25 3.75 -3.03
N LEU A 47 -3.12 3.42 -1.74
CA LEU A 47 -4.23 3.46 -0.80
C LEU A 47 -4.80 4.87 -0.63
N ASP A 48 -3.94 5.88 -0.45
CA ASP A 48 -4.37 7.28 -0.35
C ASP A 48 -5.04 7.77 -1.65
N SER A 49 -4.71 7.17 -2.81
CA SER A 49 -5.30 7.47 -4.11
C SER A 49 -6.58 6.69 -4.43
N GLY A 50 -7.03 5.81 -3.52
CA GLY A 50 -8.23 4.99 -3.69
C GLY A 50 -8.04 3.78 -4.61
N LEU A 51 -6.81 3.27 -4.70
CA LEU A 51 -6.42 2.14 -5.56
C LEU A 51 -5.99 0.93 -4.71
N PRO A 52 -6.89 0.31 -3.91
CA PRO A 52 -6.52 -0.75 -2.98
C PRO A 52 -6.07 -2.04 -3.67
N SER A 53 -6.59 -2.36 -4.86
CA SER A 53 -6.18 -3.56 -5.60
C SER A 53 -4.70 -3.47 -5.99
N GLU A 54 -4.30 -2.36 -6.60
CA GLU A 54 -2.92 -2.10 -7.02
C GLU A 54 -1.99 -1.98 -5.81
N ALA A 55 -2.47 -1.39 -4.71
CA ALA A 55 -1.72 -1.32 -3.47
C ALA A 55 -1.39 -2.73 -2.94
N MET A 56 -2.34 -3.65 -2.99
CA MET A 56 -2.14 -5.02 -2.52
C MET A 56 -1.26 -5.85 -3.46
N ASP A 57 -1.28 -5.60 -4.77
CA ASP A 57 -0.32 -6.20 -5.70
C ASP A 57 1.13 -5.81 -5.33
N ILE A 58 1.37 -4.53 -5.00
CA ILE A 58 2.68 -4.04 -4.56
C ILE A 58 3.06 -4.59 -3.19
N TYR A 59 2.11 -4.72 -2.27
CA TYR A 59 2.33 -5.34 -0.96
C TYR A 59 2.76 -6.81 -1.07
N ASP A 60 2.12 -7.57 -1.95
CA ASP A 60 2.49 -8.98 -2.18
C ASP A 60 3.91 -9.09 -2.75
N GLU A 61 4.33 -8.17 -3.62
CA GLU A 61 5.72 -8.10 -4.08
C GLU A 61 6.69 -7.72 -2.94
N MET A 62 6.30 -6.81 -2.04
CA MET A 62 7.08 -6.50 -0.83
C MET A 62 7.32 -7.74 0.04
N ARG A 63 6.29 -8.57 0.25
CA ARG A 63 6.36 -9.82 1.02
C ARG A 63 7.25 -10.88 0.36
N ARG A 64 7.34 -10.86 -0.98
CA ARG A 64 8.21 -11.76 -1.77
C ARG A 64 9.64 -11.23 -1.94
N SER A 65 9.90 -9.99 -1.51
CA SER A 65 11.23 -9.40 -1.58
C SER A 65 12.25 -10.24 -0.80
N PRO A 66 13.48 -10.41 -1.32
CA PRO A 66 14.55 -11.08 -0.58
C PRO A 66 15.06 -10.27 0.62
N ASP A 67 14.74 -8.98 0.69
CA ASP A 67 15.14 -8.12 1.79
C ASP A 67 14.39 -8.48 3.08
N PRO A 68 15.07 -8.53 4.24
CA PRO A 68 14.42 -8.80 5.52
C PRO A 68 13.26 -7.84 5.78
N PRO A 69 12.10 -8.34 6.24
CA PRO A 69 10.95 -7.48 6.49
C PRO A 69 11.27 -6.47 7.60
N LEU A 70 10.76 -5.25 7.43
CA LEU A 70 10.88 -4.18 8.43
C LEU A 70 9.50 -3.85 9.00
N SER A 71 9.44 -3.57 10.31
CA SER A 71 8.15 -3.29 10.96
C SER A 71 7.52 -1.97 10.55
N LEU A 72 8.33 -0.96 10.21
CA LEU A 72 7.85 0.39 9.90
C LEU A 72 7.00 0.45 8.60
N PRO A 73 7.43 -0.12 7.46
CA PRO A 73 6.61 -0.21 6.25
C PRO A 73 5.22 -0.81 6.50
N PHE A 74 5.13 -1.93 7.22
CA PHE A 74 3.85 -2.55 7.56
C PHE A 74 2.96 -1.61 8.36
N ARG A 75 3.51 -0.89 9.35
CA ARG A 75 2.75 0.09 10.14
C ARG A 75 2.19 1.24 9.30
N VAL A 76 2.96 1.70 8.31
CA VAL A 76 2.50 2.72 7.34
C VAL A 76 1.34 2.19 6.50
N ILE A 77 1.44 0.94 6.04
CA ILE A 77 0.41 0.25 5.26
C ILE A 77 -0.86 0.04 6.10
N LEU A 78 -0.74 -0.49 7.32
CA LEU A 78 -1.84 -0.70 8.26
C LEU A 78 -2.61 0.59 8.57
N LYS A 79 -1.91 1.73 8.64
CA LYS A 79 -2.53 3.05 8.75
C LYS A 79 -3.27 3.46 7.47
N GLY A 80 -2.78 3.06 6.30
CA GLY A 80 -3.43 3.33 5.01
C GLY A 80 -4.67 2.46 4.79
N LEU A 81 -4.67 1.28 5.40
CA LEU A 81 -5.74 0.29 5.29
C LEU A 81 -6.90 0.51 6.28
N ILE A 82 -6.90 1.60 7.06
CA ILE A 82 -8.03 1.92 7.96
C ILE A 82 -9.36 1.88 7.19
N PRO A 83 -9.52 2.47 5.98
CA PRO A 83 -10.79 2.38 5.25
C PRO A 83 -11.10 1.01 4.62
N TYR A 84 -10.23 0.01 4.78
CA TYR A 84 -10.30 -1.30 4.12
C TYR A 84 -10.11 -2.43 5.15
N PRO A 85 -11.11 -2.66 6.04
CA PRO A 85 -10.94 -3.49 7.24
C PRO A 85 -10.53 -4.93 6.94
N GLU A 86 -11.06 -5.54 5.88
CA GLU A 86 -10.71 -6.92 5.49
C GLU A 86 -9.24 -7.03 5.06
N LEU A 87 -8.76 -6.05 4.29
CA LEU A 87 -7.35 -5.99 3.88
C LEU A 87 -6.45 -5.66 5.07
N ARG A 88 -6.91 -4.78 5.97
CA ARG A 88 -6.18 -4.40 7.17
C ARG A 88 -5.93 -5.60 8.07
N GLU A 89 -6.95 -6.42 8.28
CA GLU A 89 -6.83 -7.61 9.14
C GLU A 89 -5.85 -8.62 8.54
N LYS A 90 -5.91 -8.88 7.23
CA LYS A 90 -4.92 -9.72 6.54
C LYS A 90 -3.48 -9.21 6.76
N VAL A 91 -3.24 -7.92 6.56
CA VAL A 91 -1.89 -7.33 6.73
C VAL A 91 -1.46 -7.31 8.19
N LYS A 92 -2.40 -7.21 9.13
CA LYS A 92 -2.13 -7.28 10.56
C LYS A 92 -1.71 -8.69 10.97
N ASP A 93 -2.39 -9.72 10.47
CA ASP A 93 -2.01 -11.12 10.70
C ASP A 93 -0.61 -11.40 10.14
N ASP A 94 -0.36 -11.00 8.88
CA ASP A 94 0.96 -11.10 8.25
C ASP A 94 2.06 -10.39 9.07
N PHE A 95 1.74 -9.22 9.65
CA PHE A 95 2.66 -8.46 10.49
C PHE A 95 2.96 -9.16 11.81
N LEU A 96 1.94 -9.69 12.49
CA LEU A 96 2.11 -10.38 13.78
C LEU A 96 2.80 -11.73 13.61
N GLU A 97 2.66 -12.40 12.47
CA GLU A 97 3.45 -13.59 12.13
C GLU A 97 4.95 -13.26 12.07
N LEU A 98 5.32 -12.12 11.49
CA LEU A 98 6.71 -11.67 11.38
C LEU A 98 7.26 -11.03 12.65
N PHE A 99 6.41 -10.35 13.42
CA PHE A 99 6.77 -9.54 14.59
C PHE A 99 5.87 -9.87 15.79
N PRO A 100 5.95 -11.08 16.35
CA PRO A 100 4.98 -11.60 17.34
C PRO A 100 4.94 -10.80 18.66
N ASP A 101 6.05 -10.14 19.02
CA ASP A 101 6.16 -9.34 20.24
C ASP A 101 5.67 -7.89 20.05
N MET A 102 5.23 -7.51 18.84
CA MET A 102 4.77 -6.15 18.57
C MET A 102 3.25 -6.02 18.71
N ILE A 103 2.83 -4.92 19.33
CA ILE A 103 1.42 -4.55 19.42
C ILE A 103 1.09 -3.58 18.28
N VAL A 104 0.02 -3.88 17.55
CA VAL A 104 -0.59 -2.99 16.55
C VAL A 104 -1.77 -2.31 17.20
N TYR A 105 -1.84 -0.99 17.07
CA TYR A 105 -3.00 -0.23 17.51
C TYR A 105 -4.21 -0.54 16.61
N ASP A 106 -5.33 -0.91 17.20
CA ASP A 106 -6.60 -1.03 16.51
C ASP A 106 -7.41 0.28 16.68
N PRO A 107 -7.68 1.01 15.58
CA PRO A 107 -8.53 2.19 15.63
C PRO A 107 -9.95 1.83 16.07
N PRO A 108 -10.64 2.72 16.79
CA PRO A 108 -12.05 2.52 17.13
C PRO A 108 -12.93 2.44 15.87
N GLU A 109 -14.04 1.71 15.99
CA GLU A 109 -14.96 1.31 14.91
C GLU A 109 -15.59 2.50 14.14
N ASP A 110 -15.70 3.65 14.80
CA ASP A 110 -16.22 4.91 14.24
C ASP A 110 -15.30 5.55 13.18
N LEU A 111 -14.00 5.25 13.20
CA LEU A 111 -13.04 5.77 12.20
C LEU A 111 -13.16 5.09 10.82
N PHE A 112 -13.94 4.01 10.72
CA PHE A 112 -14.13 3.23 9.50
C PHE A 112 -15.31 3.74 8.64
N GLU A 113 -16.20 4.57 9.20
CA GLU A 113 -17.47 4.97 8.57
C GLU A 113 -17.38 6.25 7.70
N ASP A 114 -16.29 7.03 7.80
CA ASP A 114 -16.24 8.42 7.29
C ASP A 114 -16.11 8.59 5.75
N ARG A 115 -15.90 7.53 4.96
CA ARG A 115 -15.60 7.67 3.51
C ARG A 115 -16.77 7.49 2.55
N GLU A 116 -17.92 6.98 2.97
CA GLU A 116 -19.11 6.94 2.08
C GLU A 116 -19.55 8.36 1.65
N SER A 117 -19.30 9.38 2.49
CA SER A 117 -19.70 10.77 2.23
C SER A 117 -18.90 11.51 1.16
N ARG A 118 -17.75 10.98 0.69
CA ARG A 118 -16.86 11.68 -0.25
C ARG A 118 -16.98 11.23 -1.70
N SER A 119 -17.56 10.07 -1.98
CA SER A 119 -17.79 9.63 -3.36
C SER A 119 -19.03 10.24 -4.00
N GLU A 120 -19.98 10.76 -3.22
CA GLU A 120 -21.20 11.39 -3.73
C GLU A 120 -20.99 12.87 -4.15
N SER A 121 -19.93 13.53 -3.70
CA SER A 121 -19.67 14.94 -4.01
C SER A 121 -18.82 15.19 -5.27
N GLU A 122 -18.34 14.14 -5.95
CA GLU A 122 -17.58 14.26 -7.22
C GLU A 122 -18.44 13.93 -8.46
N VAL A 123 -19.74 13.70 -8.28
CA VAL A 123 -20.72 13.44 -9.35
C VAL A 123 -21.84 14.48 -9.31
N GLU A 124 -21.50 15.77 -9.30
CA GLU A 124 -22.40 16.88 -9.68
C GLU A 124 -21.67 17.92 -10.53
#